data_AF-A0A8R1TNG5-F1
#
_entry.id   AF-A0A8R1TNG5-F1
#
_cell.length_a   1.000
_cell.length_b   1.000
_cell.length_c   1.000
_cell.angle_alpha   90.00
_cell.angle_beta   90.00
_cell.angle_gamma   90.00
#
_symmetry.space_group_name_H-M   'P 1'
#
loop_
_entity.id
_entity.type
_entity.pdbx_description
1 polymer ?
#
loop_
_entity_poly.entity_id
_entity_poly.type
_entity_poly.pdbx_seq_one_letter_code
_entity_poly.pdbx_strand_id
1 'polypeptide(L)'
;MNRKLSTKSSPYVILSLRLKELDFKCVPMNWETMDKEMYEKQFKLGEAVFAALVEWDGASVQQTHEIISKLKQDIRNYIVKYTIWIINFIGACVKKKNEANTKMVCDGIHILLNRFRGMDQDFDHCLTLIDQSKEVFLLRKNLK
;
A
#
# COMPACT_ATOMS: atom_id res chain seq x y z
N MET A 1 23.52 8.81 -1.07
CA MET A 1 22.93 10.12 -0.72
C MET A 1 21.66 9.90 0.11
N ASN A 2 21.70 10.18 1.41
CA ASN A 2 20.51 10.18 2.27
C ASN A 2 19.72 11.47 2.06
N ARG A 3 18.83 11.51 1.05
CA ARG A 3 17.82 12.56 0.97
C ARG A 3 16.81 12.33 2.08
N LYS A 4 17.01 12.99 3.23
CA LYS A 4 15.90 13.24 4.16
C LYS A 4 14.89 14.09 3.37
N LEU A 5 13.78 13.46 2.96
CA LEU A 5 12.63 14.16 2.40
C LEU A 5 12.30 15.31 3.36
N SER A 6 12.43 16.55 2.90
CA SER A 6 12.07 17.70 3.72
C SER A 6 10.60 17.55 4.09
N THR A 7 10.23 17.82 5.33
CA THR A 7 8.85 17.77 5.87
C THR A 7 7.84 18.70 5.18
N LYS A 8 8.20 19.28 4.03
CA LYS A 8 7.38 20.18 3.21
C LYS A 8 6.86 19.56 1.91
N SER A 9 7.20 18.30 1.61
CA SER A 9 6.66 17.64 0.41
C SER A 9 5.15 17.39 0.59
N SER A 10 4.34 17.75 -0.41
CA SER A 10 2.90 17.45 -0.40
C SER A 10 2.69 15.92 -0.21
N PRO A 11 1.68 15.49 0.56
CA PRO A 11 1.32 14.07 0.71
C PRO A 11 1.14 13.34 -0.62
N TYR A 12 0.65 14.03 -1.67
CA TYR A 12 0.60 13.48 -3.02
C TYR A 12 2.00 13.12 -3.55
N VAL A 13 2.99 14.02 -3.38
CA VAL A 13 4.36 13.80 -3.86
C VAL A 13 4.98 12.62 -3.11
N ILE A 14 4.74 12.53 -1.80
CA ILE A 14 5.22 11.41 -0.98
C ILE A 14 4.64 10.10 -1.51
N LEU A 15 3.32 10.01 -1.70
CA LEU A 15 2.67 8.81 -2.21
C LEU A 15 3.17 8.42 -3.61
N SER A 16 3.24 9.36 -4.55
CA SER A 16 3.76 9.08 -5.91
C SER A 16 5.21 8.57 -5.87
N LEU A 17 6.06 9.12 -4.99
CA LEU A 17 7.43 8.63 -4.81
C LEU A 17 7.46 7.21 -4.25
N ARG A 18 6.58 6.88 -3.29
CA ARG A 18 6.51 5.51 -2.72
C ARG A 18 5.99 4.49 -3.72
N LEU A 19 5.00 4.84 -4.53
CA LEU A 19 4.51 3.97 -5.60
C LEU A 19 5.61 3.69 -6.64
N LYS A 20 6.39 4.70 -7.03
CA LYS A 20 7.55 4.51 -7.93
C LYS A 20 8.68 3.71 -7.30
N GLU A 21 8.95 3.93 -6.01
CA GLU A 21 9.96 3.16 -5.28
C GLU A 21 9.59 1.69 -5.22
N LEU A 22 8.31 1.39 -4.98
CA LEU A 22 7.80 0.04 -5.08
C LEU A 22 7.98 -0.51 -6.49
N ASP A 23 7.59 0.24 -7.53
CA ASP A 23 7.72 -0.22 -8.90
C ASP A 23 9.16 -0.64 -9.27
N PHE A 24 10.13 0.11 -8.75
CA PHE A 24 11.56 -0.12 -8.98
C PHE A 24 12.17 -1.23 -8.12
N LYS A 25 11.70 -1.42 -6.88
CA LYS A 25 12.33 -2.31 -5.88
C LYS A 25 11.53 -3.58 -5.56
N CYS A 26 10.29 -3.68 -6.03
CA CYS A 26 9.43 -4.79 -5.71
C CYS A 26 9.95 -6.08 -6.32
N VAL A 27 10.06 -7.11 -5.50
CA VAL A 27 10.27 -8.50 -5.93
C VAL A 27 9.20 -9.39 -5.30
N PRO A 28 8.82 -10.53 -5.92
CA PRO A 28 7.82 -11.43 -5.35
C PRO A 28 8.14 -11.82 -3.91
N MET A 29 7.24 -11.53 -2.97
CA MET A 29 7.41 -11.91 -1.57
C MET A 29 7.00 -13.37 -1.38
N ASN A 30 7.95 -14.24 -1.06
CA ASN A 30 7.69 -15.58 -0.55
C ASN A 30 8.50 -15.80 0.72
N TRP A 31 7.81 -15.94 1.85
CA TRP A 31 8.45 -16.10 3.17
C TRP A 31 9.22 -17.42 3.33
N GLU A 32 8.93 -18.43 2.51
CA GLU A 32 9.58 -19.74 2.57
C GLU A 32 10.93 -19.76 1.85
N THR A 33 11.08 -18.92 0.81
CA THR A 33 12.25 -18.97 -0.10
C THR A 33 13.08 -17.69 -0.09
N MET A 34 12.54 -16.58 0.42
CA MET A 34 13.22 -15.29 0.46
C MET A 34 14.15 -15.21 1.66
N ASP A 35 15.36 -14.69 1.45
CA ASP A 35 16.27 -14.41 2.56
C ASP A 35 15.70 -13.33 3.49
N LYS A 36 16.12 -13.38 4.76
CA LYS A 36 15.58 -12.50 5.81
C LYS A 36 15.77 -11.02 5.49
N GLU A 37 16.92 -10.63 4.92
CA GLU A 37 17.24 -9.23 4.63
C GLU A 37 16.34 -8.68 3.51
N MET A 38 16.16 -9.43 2.44
CA MET A 38 15.25 -9.07 1.35
C MET A 38 13.81 -9.02 1.83
N TYR A 39 13.38 -9.97 2.66
CA TYR A 39 12.04 -9.96 3.25
C TYR A 39 11.80 -8.69 4.07
N GLU A 40 12.76 -8.29 4.91
CA GLU A 40 12.67 -7.03 5.66
C GLU A 40 12.64 -5.79 4.77
N LYS A 41 13.40 -5.78 3.65
CA LYS A 41 13.35 -4.69 2.66
C LYS A 41 11.98 -4.60 1.99
N GLN A 42 11.41 -5.72 1.54
CA GLN A 42 10.07 -5.75 0.95
C GLN A 42 8.99 -5.37 1.96
N PHE A 43 9.12 -5.80 3.22
CA PHE A 43 8.21 -5.41 4.27
C PHE A 43 8.20 -3.90 4.51
N LYS A 44 9.37 -3.29 4.66
CA LYS A 44 9.50 -1.82 4.84
C LYS A 44 8.99 -1.04 3.63
N LEU A 45 9.14 -1.60 2.42
CA LEU A 45 8.60 -1.04 1.19
C LEU A 45 7.08 -0.96 1.24
N GLY A 46 6.41 -2.01 1.71
CA GLY A 46 4.96 -2.03 1.91
C GLY A 46 4.48 -1.08 2.99
N GLU A 47 5.17 -1.05 4.14
CA GLU A 47 4.87 -0.10 5.20
C GLU A 47 4.91 1.35 4.70
N ALA A 48 5.95 1.70 3.93
CA ALA A 48 6.11 3.05 3.40
C ALA A 48 5.00 3.44 2.41
N VAL A 49 4.55 2.51 1.55
CA VAL A 49 3.45 2.74 0.60
C VAL A 49 2.12 2.94 1.35
N PHE A 50 1.79 2.06 2.29
CA PHE A 50 0.54 2.14 3.05
C PHE A 50 0.51 3.37 3.97
N ALA A 51 1.62 3.71 4.62
CA ALA A 51 1.72 4.93 5.42
C ALA A 51 1.47 6.18 4.55
N ALA A 52 2.11 6.25 3.38
CA ALA A 52 1.92 7.37 2.47
C ALA A 52 0.49 7.44 1.90
N LEU A 53 -0.16 6.30 1.70
CA LEU A 53 -1.56 6.25 1.26
C LEU A 53 -2.51 6.82 2.33
N VAL A 54 -2.33 6.40 3.58
CA VAL A 54 -3.13 6.90 4.73
C VAL A 54 -2.88 8.39 4.96
N GLU A 55 -1.62 8.84 4.90
CA GLU A 55 -1.27 10.26 5.03
C GLU A 55 -1.89 11.10 3.90
N TRP A 56 -1.86 10.60 2.66
CA TRP A 56 -2.47 11.28 1.53
C TRP A 56 -4.00 11.39 1.65
N ASP A 57 -4.70 10.33 2.07
CA ASP A 57 -6.16 10.37 2.22
C ASP A 57 -6.63 11.29 3.36
N GLY A 58 -5.83 11.40 4.43
CA GLY A 58 -6.08 12.30 5.56
C GLY A 58 -5.67 13.75 5.32
N ALA A 59 -5.00 14.07 4.21
CA ALA A 59 -4.55 15.42 3.92
C ALA A 59 -5.69 16.34 3.46
N SER A 60 -5.55 17.64 3.73
CA SER A 60 -6.52 18.65 3.28
C SER A 60 -6.62 18.68 1.74
N VAL A 61 -7.79 19.05 1.22
CA VAL A 61 -8.01 19.07 -0.24
C VAL A 61 -7.05 20.05 -0.93
N GLN A 62 -6.67 21.16 -0.28
CA GLN A 62 -5.67 22.09 -0.80
C GLN A 62 -4.29 21.43 -1.01
N GLN A 63 -3.94 20.40 -0.24
CA GLN A 63 -2.66 19.69 -0.35
C GLN A 63 -2.69 18.55 -1.39
N THR A 64 -3.85 18.15 -1.89
CA THR A 64 -4.05 17.00 -2.79
C THR A 64 -4.58 17.35 -4.18
N HIS A 65 -5.13 18.57 -4.36
CA HIS A 65 -6.04 18.92 -5.45
C HIS A 65 -5.51 18.75 -6.89
N GLU A 66 -4.25 19.06 -7.17
CA GLU A 66 -3.82 19.24 -8.56
C GLU A 66 -3.58 17.93 -9.34
N ILE A 67 -3.45 16.78 -8.66
CA ILE A 67 -2.91 15.58 -9.31
C ILE A 67 -3.71 14.31 -8.98
N ILE A 68 -5.03 14.43 -8.94
CA ILE A 68 -5.91 13.29 -8.64
C ILE A 68 -5.93 12.26 -9.79
N SER A 69 -6.02 12.69 -11.06
CA SER A 69 -6.15 11.76 -12.20
C SER A 69 -4.90 10.89 -12.40
N LYS A 70 -3.72 11.52 -12.38
CA LYS A 70 -2.45 10.80 -12.47
C LYS A 70 -2.21 9.92 -11.23
N LEU A 71 -2.53 10.41 -10.03
CA LEU A 71 -2.43 9.56 -8.84
C LEU A 71 -3.32 8.33 -8.94
N LYS A 72 -4.58 8.51 -9.37
CA LYS A 72 -5.51 7.41 -9.60
C LYS A 72 -4.91 6.39 -10.55
N GLN A 73 -4.30 6.82 -11.66
CA GLN A 73 -3.64 5.92 -12.59
C GLN A 73 -2.41 5.22 -11.99
N ASP A 74 -1.59 5.93 -11.21
CA ASP A 74 -0.43 5.36 -10.53
C ASP A 74 -0.86 4.28 -9.51
N ILE A 75 -1.92 4.55 -8.73
CA ILE A 75 -2.51 3.59 -7.78
C ILE A 75 -3.13 2.41 -8.51
N ARG A 76 -3.83 2.66 -9.61
CA ARG A 76 -4.39 1.61 -10.46
C ARG A 76 -3.31 0.65 -10.94
N ASN A 77 -2.25 1.18 -11.53
CA ASN A 77 -1.12 0.39 -12.01
C ASN A 77 -0.45 -0.38 -10.87
N TYR A 78 -0.31 0.23 -9.70
CA TYR A 78 0.19 -0.41 -8.49
C TYR A 78 -0.66 -1.64 -8.09
N ILE A 79 -1.98 -1.49 -7.96
CA ILE A 79 -2.85 -2.59 -7.54
C ILE A 79 -2.83 -3.71 -8.57
N VAL A 80 -3.00 -3.39 -9.86
CA VAL A 80 -3.04 -4.40 -10.93
C VAL A 80 -1.73 -5.17 -11.01
N LYS A 81 -0.58 -4.46 -10.99
CA LYS A 81 0.74 -5.09 -11.12
C LYS A 81 1.15 -5.88 -9.88
N TYR A 82 0.75 -5.43 -8.69
CA TYR A 82 1.27 -5.94 -7.41
C TYR A 82 0.23 -6.64 -6.53
N THR A 83 -0.94 -7.02 -7.06
CA THR A 83 -2.03 -7.65 -6.28
C THR A 83 -1.53 -8.78 -5.36
N ILE A 84 -0.81 -9.77 -5.90
CA ILE A 84 -0.30 -10.91 -5.12
C ILE A 84 0.74 -10.46 -4.08
N TRP A 85 1.61 -9.53 -4.45
CA TRP A 85 2.60 -8.98 -3.54
C TRP A 85 1.94 -8.27 -2.36
N ILE A 86 0.88 -7.50 -2.62
CA ILE A 86 0.10 -6.79 -1.59
C ILE A 86 -0.54 -7.79 -0.63
N ILE A 87 -1.15 -8.86 -1.14
CA ILE A 87 -1.72 -9.93 -0.31
C ILE A 87 -0.62 -10.55 0.58
N ASN A 88 0.54 -10.87 0.03
CA ASN A 88 1.66 -11.43 0.80
C ASN A 88 2.20 -10.45 1.85
N PHE A 89 2.27 -9.16 1.53
CA PHE A 89 2.62 -8.11 2.47
C PHE A 89 1.61 -8.02 3.63
N ILE A 90 0.31 -8.07 3.34
CA ILE A 90 -0.73 -8.09 4.38
C ILE A 90 -0.56 -9.32 5.26
N GLY A 91 -0.31 -10.50 4.67
CA GLY A 91 -0.01 -11.72 5.41
C GLY A 91 1.22 -11.58 6.32
N ALA A 92 2.26 -10.88 5.86
CA ALA A 92 3.42 -10.54 6.67
C ALA A 92 3.06 -9.63 7.86
N CYS A 93 2.21 -8.63 7.66
CA CYS A 93 1.74 -7.73 8.72
C CYS A 93 0.96 -8.49 9.79
N VAL A 94 0.05 -9.38 9.38
CA VAL A 94 -0.70 -10.26 10.29
C VAL A 94 0.25 -11.12 11.14
N LYS A 95 1.28 -11.72 10.50
CA LYS A 95 2.26 -12.57 11.20
C LYS A 95 3.09 -11.80 12.24
N LYS A 96 3.48 -10.55 11.95
CA LYS A 96 4.26 -9.73 12.89
C LYS A 96 3.47 -9.31 14.14
N LYS A 97 2.14 -9.35 14.12
CA LYS A 97 1.26 -8.94 15.24
C LYS A 97 1.60 -7.55 15.80
N ASN A 98 2.04 -6.63 14.94
CA ASN A 98 2.27 -5.24 15.31
C ASN A 98 0.95 -4.48 15.11
N GLU A 99 0.35 -4.01 16.20
CA GLU A 99 -0.95 -3.35 16.20
C GLU A 99 -0.96 -2.07 15.35
N ALA A 100 0.07 -1.22 15.48
CA ALA A 100 0.18 0.02 14.71
C ALA A 100 0.22 -0.26 13.20
N ASN A 101 1.01 -1.25 12.79
CA ASN A 101 1.06 -1.68 11.39
C ASN A 101 -0.27 -2.29 10.93
N THR A 102 -0.91 -3.09 11.78
CA THR A 102 -2.18 -3.75 11.48
C THR A 102 -3.26 -2.70 11.18
N LYS A 103 -3.35 -1.67 12.02
CA LYS A 103 -4.28 -0.55 11.84
C LYS A 103 -4.00 0.21 10.54
N MET A 104 -2.76 0.66 10.35
CA MET A 104 -2.36 1.39 9.13
C MET A 104 -2.66 0.61 7.84
N VAL A 105 -2.36 -0.69 7.81
CA VAL A 105 -2.64 -1.52 6.64
C VAL A 105 -4.15 -1.67 6.44
N CYS A 106 -4.92 -1.85 7.50
CA CYS A 106 -6.38 -1.95 7.40
C CYS A 106 -7.01 -0.63 6.89
N ASP A 107 -6.55 0.51 7.39
CA ASP A 107 -6.98 1.84 6.93
C ASP A 107 -6.62 2.04 5.45
N GLY A 108 -5.40 1.67 5.04
CA GLY A 108 -5.00 1.74 3.63
C GLY A 108 -5.83 0.84 2.71
N ILE A 109 -6.17 -0.38 3.14
CA ILE A 109 -7.09 -1.25 2.38
C ILE A 109 -8.46 -0.60 2.26
N HIS A 110 -8.98 -0.02 3.33
CA HIS A 110 -10.27 0.67 3.32
C HIS A 110 -10.26 1.85 2.33
N ILE A 111 -9.17 2.63 2.31
CA ILE A 111 -8.96 3.71 1.34
C ILE A 111 -8.97 3.16 -0.08
N LEU A 112 -8.22 2.09 -0.36
CA LEU A 112 -8.19 1.45 -1.69
C LEU A 112 -9.59 1.03 -2.15
N LEU A 113 -10.35 0.38 -1.27
CA LEU A 113 -11.69 -0.12 -1.58
C LEU A 113 -12.73 0.99 -1.75
N ASN A 114 -12.63 2.09 -0.97
CA ASN A 114 -13.67 3.12 -0.98
C ASN A 114 -13.40 4.28 -1.94
N ARG A 115 -12.14 4.61 -2.19
CA ARG A 115 -11.76 5.78 -3.01
C ARG A 115 -11.57 5.46 -4.48
N PHE A 116 -11.21 4.22 -4.81
CA PHE A 116 -10.76 3.86 -6.15
C PHE A 116 -11.66 2.85 -6.87
N ARG A 117 -12.64 2.24 -6.20
CA ARG A 117 -13.61 1.36 -6.88
C ARG A 117 -14.31 2.07 -8.04
N GLY A 118 -14.60 1.32 -9.10
CA GLY A 118 -15.30 1.83 -10.28
C GLY A 118 -14.38 2.53 -11.29
N MET A 119 -13.06 2.39 -11.15
CA MET A 119 -12.12 2.90 -12.16
C MET A 119 -12.19 2.10 -13.45
N ASP A 120 -12.06 0.77 -13.35
CA ASP A 120 -12.22 -0.19 -14.44
C ASP A 120 -12.30 -1.63 -13.89
N GLN A 121 -12.73 -2.56 -14.74
CA GLN A 121 -13.03 -3.94 -14.36
C GLN A 121 -11.81 -4.72 -13.84
N ASP A 122 -10.64 -4.56 -14.47
CA ASP A 122 -9.42 -5.29 -14.06
C ASP A 122 -8.97 -4.82 -12.68
N PHE A 123 -8.97 -3.49 -12.47
CA PHE A 123 -8.63 -2.90 -11.19
C PHE A 123 -9.60 -3.32 -10.07
N ASP A 124 -10.91 -3.29 -10.34
CA ASP A 124 -11.94 -3.69 -9.37
C ASP A 124 -11.87 -5.19 -9.04
N HIS A 125 -11.49 -6.03 -10.02
CA HIS A 125 -11.23 -7.45 -9.78
C HIS A 125 -10.04 -7.64 -8.83
N CYS A 126 -8.93 -6.94 -9.06
CA CYS A 126 -7.76 -6.97 -8.17
C CYS A 126 -8.09 -6.49 -6.75
N LEU A 127 -8.86 -5.41 -6.60
CA LEU A 127 -9.34 -4.95 -5.29
C LEU A 127 -10.20 -6.00 -4.59
N THR A 128 -11.05 -6.70 -5.34
CA THR A 128 -11.90 -7.78 -4.80
C THR A 128 -11.06 -8.97 -4.33
N LEU A 129 -10.04 -9.37 -5.09
CA LEU A 129 -9.10 -10.42 -4.68
C LEU A 129 -8.37 -10.06 -3.38
N ILE A 130 -7.95 -8.81 -3.23
CA ILE A 130 -7.33 -8.33 -1.97
C ILE A 130 -8.35 -8.41 -0.83
N ASP A 131 -9.54 -7.84 -1.00
CA ASP A 131 -10.59 -7.77 0.04
C ASP A 131 -11.04 -9.15 0.54
N GLN A 132 -11.12 -10.12 -0.37
CA GLN A 132 -11.54 -11.49 -0.09
C GLN A 132 -10.40 -12.42 0.34
N SER A 133 -9.16 -11.94 0.31
CA SER A 133 -8.01 -12.75 0.74
C SER A 133 -8.12 -13.13 2.23
N LYS A 134 -7.60 -14.32 2.55
CA LYS A 134 -7.52 -14.81 3.94
C LYS A 134 -6.72 -13.84 4.82
N GLU A 135 -5.72 -13.20 4.23
CA GLU A 135 -4.82 -12.25 4.86
C GLU A 135 -5.58 -11.02 5.34
N VAL A 136 -6.46 -10.45 4.51
CA VAL A 136 -7.32 -9.32 4.89
C VAL A 136 -8.35 -9.72 5.95
N PHE A 137 -8.92 -10.91 5.85
CA PHE A 137 -9.81 -11.43 6.89
C PHE A 137 -9.10 -11.52 8.25
N LEU A 138 -7.88 -12.09 8.28
CA LEU A 138 -7.08 -12.21 9.51
C LEU A 138 -6.63 -10.84 10.04
N LEU A 139 -6.27 -9.91 9.15
CA LEU A 139 -5.92 -8.54 9.51
C LEU A 139 -7.08 -7.85 10.25
N ARG A 140 -8.29 -7.92 9.70
CA ARG A 140 -9.50 -7.36 10.32
C ARG A 140 -9.84 -8.03 11.65
N LYS A 141 -9.59 -9.34 11.77
CA LYS A 141 -9.80 -10.08 13.02
C LYS A 141 -8.84 -9.62 14.12
N ASN A 142 -7.59 -9.26 13.79
CA ASN A 142 -6.61 -8.80 14.77
C ASN A 142 -6.92 -7.41 15.37
N LEU A 143 -7.86 -6.65 14.80
CA LEU A 143 -8.28 -5.33 15.29
C LEU A 143 -9.56 -5.37 16.15
N LYS A 144 -10.18 -6.55 16.31
CA LYS A 144 -11.35 -6.77 17.16
C LYS A 144 -10.93 -7.33 18.51
#